data_AF-A0A7C1G7R3-F1
#
_entry.id   AF-A0A7C1G7R3-F1
#
_cell.length_a   1.000
_cell.length_b   1.000
_cell.length_c   1.000
_cell.angle_alpha   90.00
_cell.angle_beta   90.00
_cell.angle_gamma   90.00
#
_symmetry.space_group_name_H-M   'P 1'
#
loop_
_entity.id
_entity.type
_entity.pdbx_description
1 polymer ?
#
loop_
_entity_poly.entity_id
_entity_poly.type
_entity_poly.pdbx_seq_one_letter_code
_entity_poly.pdbx_strand_id
1 'polypeptide(L)'
;LEKLVGASAEMFWRGARPGYKGKVDKDYMLTSDEKADFKDQLDEYEHNLRRFLISAGIDISALETQVADPSKHVDVQVQMISAQTGIPKRILTGSERGELASTQDITSWYSLIQGRRENYVEGTILRPFIRKCQEFNILPPVKNEEKGYSVIWKPMFEKSDKEKAEVGEIRAKALNQYAAQPMAESIVPPEAFYKYFLGFDQDQVDMITELQETAIKEDEEVV
;
A
#
# COMPACT_ATOMS: atom_id res chain seq x y z
N LEU A 1 -5.03 11.95 -12.27
CA LEU A 1 -5.57 10.64 -12.72
C LEU A 1 -6.90 10.80 -13.44
N GLU A 2 -7.88 11.48 -12.83
CA GLU A 2 -9.22 11.71 -13.42
C GLU A 2 -9.20 12.21 -14.86
N LYS A 3 -8.37 13.22 -15.19
CA LYS A 3 -8.26 13.73 -16.56
C LYS A 3 -7.82 12.66 -17.58
N LEU A 4 -6.90 11.77 -17.21
CA LEU A 4 -6.41 10.71 -18.12
C LEU A 4 -7.47 9.63 -18.33
N VAL A 5 -8.14 9.22 -17.25
CA VAL A 5 -9.20 8.21 -17.31
C VAL A 5 -10.42 8.76 -18.08
N GLY A 6 -10.82 10.00 -17.80
CA GLY A 6 -11.91 10.68 -18.51
C GLY A 6 -11.61 10.89 -19.99
N ALA A 7 -10.40 11.35 -20.34
CA ALA A 7 -9.99 11.50 -21.73
C ALA A 7 -9.98 10.16 -22.48
N SER A 8 -9.61 9.06 -21.82
CA SER A 8 -9.67 7.74 -22.44
C SER A 8 -11.10 7.29 -22.71
N ALA A 9 -12.02 7.48 -21.77
CA ALA A 9 -13.42 7.14 -21.97
C ALA A 9 -14.04 7.97 -23.10
N GLU A 10 -13.68 9.26 -23.17
CA GLU A 10 -14.12 10.14 -24.25
C GLU A 10 -13.56 9.70 -25.61
N MET A 11 -12.27 9.37 -25.69
CA MET A 11 -11.66 8.87 -26.93
C MET A 11 -12.23 7.52 -27.36
N PHE A 12 -12.61 6.64 -26.42
CA PHE A 12 -13.32 5.40 -26.74
C PHE A 12 -14.71 5.69 -27.32
N TRP A 13 -15.46 6.63 -26.73
CA TRP A 13 -16.79 7.02 -27.21
C TRP A 13 -16.74 7.72 -28.58
N ARG A 14 -15.79 8.64 -28.79
CA ARG A 14 -15.54 9.29 -30.09
C ARG A 14 -14.99 8.30 -31.12
N GLY A 15 -14.16 7.35 -30.71
CA GLY A 15 -13.64 6.29 -31.56
C GLY A 15 -14.72 5.34 -32.09
N ALA A 16 -15.79 5.14 -31.33
CA ALA A 16 -16.97 4.39 -31.78
C ALA A 16 -17.78 5.12 -32.87
N ARG A 17 -17.52 6.42 -33.10
CA ARG A 17 -18.15 7.26 -34.11
C ARG A 17 -17.07 7.97 -34.94
N PRO A 18 -16.39 7.26 -35.85
CA PRO A 18 -15.35 7.87 -36.67
C PRO A 18 -15.95 8.99 -37.53
N GLY A 19 -15.22 10.09 -37.67
CA GLY A 19 -15.59 11.13 -38.63
C GLY A 19 -15.49 10.59 -40.06
N TYR A 20 -16.23 11.19 -41.00
CA TYR A 20 -16.22 10.78 -42.40
C TYR A 20 -15.58 11.87 -43.26
N LYS A 21 -14.76 11.45 -44.23
CA LYS A 21 -14.26 12.33 -45.28
C LYS A 21 -14.99 12.02 -46.58
N GLY A 22 -15.61 13.05 -47.17
CA GLY A 22 -16.19 12.99 -48.51
C GLY A 22 -15.20 13.58 -49.51
N LYS A 23 -14.79 12.80 -50.52
CA LYS A 23 -13.93 13.26 -51.61
C LYS A 23 -14.76 13.35 -52.89
N VAL A 24 -14.89 14.56 -53.43
CA VAL A 24 -15.56 14.79 -54.72
C VAL A 24 -14.61 14.43 -55.86
N ASP A 25 -15.10 13.72 -56.87
CA ASP A 25 -14.34 13.42 -58.07
C ASP A 25 -14.00 14.69 -58.86
N LYS A 26 -12.81 14.70 -59.48
CA LYS A 26 -12.24 15.90 -60.13
C LYS A 26 -13.08 16.44 -61.29
N ASP A 27 -13.93 15.59 -61.88
CA ASP A 27 -14.77 15.90 -63.04
C ASP A 27 -16.23 16.22 -62.66
N TYR A 28 -16.57 16.22 -61.36
CA TYR A 28 -17.92 16.43 -60.88
C TYR A 28 -18.08 17.81 -60.25
N MET A 29 -18.95 18.66 -60.82
CA MET A 29 -19.33 19.95 -60.22
C MET A 29 -20.62 19.78 -59.44
N LEU A 30 -20.54 19.87 -58.10
CA LEU A 30 -21.74 19.91 -57.27
C LEU A 30 -22.56 21.17 -57.57
N THR A 31 -23.82 21.01 -57.92
CA THR A 31 -24.78 22.11 -57.86
C THR A 31 -25.12 22.43 -56.39
N SER A 32 -25.62 23.65 -56.13
CA SER A 32 -25.91 24.08 -54.75
C SER A 32 -27.01 23.26 -54.07
N ASP A 33 -27.96 22.72 -54.84
CA ASP A 33 -29.07 21.91 -54.33
C ASP A 33 -28.60 20.50 -53.96
N GLU A 34 -27.78 19.84 -54.79
CA GLU A 34 -27.19 18.52 -54.50
C GLU A 34 -26.30 18.55 -53.24
N LYS A 35 -25.64 19.69 -52.99
CA LYS A 35 -24.83 19.90 -51.78
C LYS A 35 -25.69 20.02 -50.52
N ALA A 36 -26.86 20.64 -50.62
CA ALA A 36 -27.79 20.78 -49.51
C ALA A 36 -28.41 19.42 -49.16
N ASP A 37 -28.92 18.69 -50.16
CA ASP A 37 -29.48 17.35 -49.97
C ASP A 37 -28.44 16.37 -49.41
N PHE A 38 -27.18 16.46 -49.85
CA PHE A 38 -26.10 15.62 -49.33
C PHE A 38 -25.77 15.96 -47.87
N LYS A 39 -25.81 17.24 -47.49
CA LYS A 39 -25.61 17.67 -46.11
C LYS A 39 -26.74 17.18 -45.20
N ASP A 40 -27.98 17.25 -45.65
CA ASP A 40 -29.13 16.76 -44.88
C ASP A 40 -29.07 15.23 -44.70
N GLN A 41 -28.60 14.49 -45.71
CA GLN A 41 -28.36 13.05 -45.58
C GLN A 41 -27.22 12.70 -44.61
N LEU A 42 -26.18 13.53 -44.53
CA LEU A 42 -25.09 13.37 -43.56
C LEU A 42 -25.57 13.70 -42.13
N ASP A 43 -26.34 14.78 -41.96
CA ASP A 43 -26.91 15.17 -40.67
C ASP A 43 -27.90 14.08 -40.19
N GLU A 44 -28.70 13.49 -41.08
CA GLU A 44 -29.60 12.36 -40.76
C GLU A 44 -28.84 11.05 -40.45
N TYR A 45 -27.68 10.83 -41.06
CA TYR A 45 -26.79 9.71 -40.73
C TYR A 45 -26.17 9.88 -39.34
N GLU A 46 -25.75 11.08 -38.98
CA GLU A 46 -25.15 11.39 -37.67
C GLU A 46 -26.19 11.37 -36.54
N HIS A 47 -27.41 11.87 -36.78
CA HIS A 47 -28.43 12.07 -35.74
C HIS A 47 -29.55 11.01 -35.72
N ASN A 48 -29.87 10.35 -36.85
CA ASN A 48 -31.12 9.59 -37.02
C ASN A 48 -30.95 8.14 -37.54
N LEU A 49 -29.81 7.49 -37.28
CA LEU A 49 -29.59 6.05 -37.57
C LEU A 49 -29.75 5.65 -39.05
N ARG A 50 -29.65 6.61 -40.00
CA ARG A 50 -29.57 6.27 -41.42
C ARG A 50 -28.32 5.41 -41.64
N ARG A 51 -28.44 4.26 -42.30
CA ARG A 51 -27.33 3.29 -42.47
C ARG A 51 -26.69 3.29 -43.86
N PHE A 52 -27.28 4.01 -44.80
CA PHE A 52 -26.86 4.05 -46.20
C PHE A 52 -26.83 5.50 -46.68
N LEU A 53 -25.72 5.89 -47.31
CA LEU A 53 -25.55 7.17 -47.98
C LEU A 53 -25.48 6.89 -49.49
N ILE A 54 -26.21 7.64 -50.29
CA ILE A 54 -26.16 7.55 -51.75
C ILE A 54 -25.28 8.69 -52.22
N SER A 55 -24.07 8.37 -52.68
CA SER A 55 -23.14 9.35 -53.22
C SER A 55 -22.98 9.18 -54.73
N ALA A 56 -23.42 10.17 -55.51
CA ALA A 56 -23.05 10.30 -56.91
C ALA A 56 -21.76 11.13 -57.00
N GLY A 57 -20.65 10.53 -57.46
CA GLY A 57 -19.37 11.23 -57.62
C GLY A 57 -18.66 11.67 -56.33
N ILE A 58 -19.05 11.12 -55.18
CA ILE A 58 -18.40 11.37 -53.87
C ILE A 58 -18.00 10.05 -53.23
N ASP A 59 -16.70 9.87 -52.96
CA ASP A 59 -16.18 8.74 -52.19
C ASP A 59 -16.19 9.08 -50.70
N ILE A 60 -16.93 8.31 -49.91
CA ILE A 60 -17.06 8.51 -48.45
C ILE A 60 -16.24 7.43 -47.76
N SER A 61 -15.18 7.85 -47.06
CA SER A 61 -14.37 6.96 -46.24
C SER A 61 -14.41 7.39 -44.78
N ALA A 62 -14.52 6.41 -43.89
CA ALA A 62 -14.36 6.64 -42.46
C ALA A 62 -12.91 7.05 -42.17
N LEU A 63 -12.71 8.04 -41.31
CA LEU A 63 -11.42 8.36 -40.74
C LEU A 63 -11.05 7.25 -39.76
N GLU A 64 -9.85 6.69 -39.91
CA GLU A 64 -9.34 5.71 -38.97
C GLU A 64 -9.15 6.37 -37.60
N THR A 65 -10.00 6.01 -36.65
CA THR A 65 -9.85 6.40 -35.24
C THR A 65 -8.85 5.48 -34.57
N GLN A 66 -7.65 5.99 -34.28
CA GLN A 66 -6.67 5.29 -33.46
C GLN A 66 -6.99 5.54 -31.97
N VAL A 67 -7.66 4.59 -31.33
CA VAL A 67 -7.85 4.60 -29.88
C VAL A 67 -6.58 4.03 -29.23
N ALA A 68 -5.80 4.88 -28.56
CA ALA A 68 -4.64 4.44 -27.80
C ALA A 68 -5.04 3.93 -26.41
N ASP A 69 -4.45 2.83 -25.97
CA ASP A 69 -4.65 2.28 -24.62
C ASP A 69 -4.07 3.24 -23.55
N PRO A 70 -4.88 3.76 -22.61
CA PRO A 70 -4.43 4.69 -21.57
C PRO A 70 -3.62 4.02 -20.45
N SER A 71 -3.59 2.69 -20.38
CA SER A 71 -3.10 1.94 -19.21
C SER A 71 -1.69 2.37 -18.80
N LYS A 72 -0.79 2.52 -19.77
CA LYS A 72 0.60 2.97 -19.53
C LYS A 72 0.65 4.39 -18.97
N HIS A 73 -0.21 5.29 -19.43
CA HIS A 73 -0.25 6.66 -18.93
C HIS A 73 -0.74 6.72 -17.49
N VAL A 74 -1.75 5.92 -17.15
CA VAL A 74 -2.25 5.80 -15.78
C VAL A 74 -1.17 5.21 -14.87
N ASP A 75 -0.54 4.13 -15.29
CA ASP A 75 0.48 3.42 -14.51
C ASP A 75 1.69 4.27 -14.13
N VAL A 76 2.19 5.08 -15.07
CA VAL A 76 3.29 6.02 -14.82
C VAL A 76 2.90 7.05 -13.75
N GLN A 77 1.67 7.56 -13.79
CA GLN A 77 1.24 8.54 -12.79
C GLN A 77 1.10 7.93 -11.40
N VAL A 78 0.56 6.71 -11.30
CA VAL A 78 0.50 6.01 -10.01
C VAL A 78 1.91 5.72 -9.48
N GLN A 79 2.85 5.36 -10.36
CA GLN A 79 4.25 5.18 -9.98
C GLN A 79 4.90 6.46 -9.46
N MET A 80 4.64 7.61 -10.09
CA MET A 80 5.15 8.91 -9.64
C MET A 80 4.57 9.31 -8.28
N ILE A 81 3.27 9.07 -8.06
CA ILE A 81 2.62 9.30 -6.75
C ILE A 81 3.25 8.40 -5.67
N SER A 82 3.47 7.12 -6.00
CA SER A 82 4.13 6.16 -5.11
C SER A 82 5.54 6.62 -4.73
N ALA A 83 6.33 7.07 -5.71
CA ALA A 83 7.69 7.58 -5.47
C ALA A 83 7.71 8.84 -4.59
N GLN A 84 6.78 9.78 -4.81
CA GLN A 84 6.74 11.03 -4.05
C GLN A 84 6.24 10.82 -2.61
N THR A 85 5.26 9.96 -2.42
CA THR A 85 4.63 9.74 -1.10
C THR A 85 5.34 8.69 -0.26
N GLY A 86 6.19 7.86 -0.87
CA GLY A 86 6.78 6.68 -0.24
C GLY A 86 5.77 5.54 -0.01
N ILE A 87 4.53 5.68 -0.48
CA ILE A 87 3.49 4.64 -0.37
C ILE A 87 3.71 3.63 -1.50
N PRO A 88 3.89 2.32 -1.23
CA PRO A 88 4.00 1.30 -2.26
C PRO A 88 2.82 1.32 -3.24
N LYS A 89 3.10 1.22 -4.56
CA LYS A 89 2.08 1.22 -5.62
C LYS A 89 0.94 0.22 -5.37
N ARG A 90 1.28 -0.98 -4.87
CA ARG A 90 0.31 -2.05 -4.57
C ARG A 90 -0.68 -1.68 -3.46
N ILE A 91 -0.26 -0.85 -2.52
CA ILE A 91 -1.13 -0.31 -1.46
C ILE A 91 -2.06 0.75 -2.06
N LEU A 92 -1.55 1.62 -2.94
CA LEU A 92 -2.34 2.67 -3.61
C LEU A 92 -3.42 2.13 -4.56
N THR A 93 -3.12 1.06 -5.30
CA THR A 93 -4.07 0.48 -6.26
C THR A 93 -5.07 -0.48 -5.61
N GLY A 94 -4.84 -0.87 -4.35
CA GLY A 94 -5.51 -1.99 -3.72
C GLY A 94 -5.06 -3.32 -4.34
N SER A 95 -4.75 -4.32 -3.52
CA SER A 95 -4.57 -5.68 -4.03
C SER A 95 -5.96 -6.33 -4.15
N GLU A 96 -6.50 -6.45 -5.36
CA GLU A 96 -7.75 -7.20 -5.61
C GLU A 96 -7.67 -8.67 -5.17
N ARG A 97 -6.46 -9.20 -4.94
CA ARG A 97 -6.24 -10.63 -4.74
C ARG A 97 -6.27 -11.15 -3.31
N GLY A 98 -6.59 -10.34 -2.30
CA GLY A 98 -6.84 -10.78 -0.90
C GLY A 98 -5.68 -11.47 -0.16
N GLU A 99 -4.71 -12.01 -0.88
CA GLU A 99 -3.44 -12.55 -0.42
C GLU A 99 -2.48 -11.38 -0.37
N LEU A 100 -2.35 -10.81 0.84
CA LEU A 100 -1.20 -10.07 1.33
C LEU A 100 -0.53 -9.22 0.24
N ALA A 101 -0.80 -7.90 0.22
CA ALA A 101 0.24 -6.98 -0.23
C ALA A 101 1.56 -7.50 0.36
N SER A 102 2.59 -7.70 -0.48
CA SER A 102 3.72 -8.54 -0.11
C SER A 102 4.19 -8.17 1.29
N THR A 103 4.48 -9.14 2.16
CA THR A 103 4.87 -8.86 3.55
C THR A 103 5.92 -7.74 3.61
N GLN A 104 6.78 -7.66 2.60
CA GLN A 104 7.77 -6.61 2.39
C GLN A 104 7.19 -5.22 2.09
N ASP A 105 6.20 -5.07 1.21
CA ASP A 105 5.53 -3.78 0.93
C ASP A 105 4.81 -3.25 2.17
N ILE A 106 4.10 -4.14 2.89
CA ILE A 106 3.42 -3.80 4.14
C ILE A 106 4.43 -3.38 5.21
N THR A 107 5.51 -4.15 5.36
CA THR A 107 6.59 -3.85 6.33
C THR A 107 7.25 -2.52 6.03
N SER A 108 7.53 -2.22 4.76
CA SER A 108 8.13 -0.96 4.33
C SER A 108 7.20 0.22 4.63
N TRP A 109 5.90 0.05 4.37
CA TRP A 109 4.89 1.06 4.67
C TRP A 109 4.74 1.32 6.16
N TYR A 110 4.67 0.27 6.99
CA TYR A 110 4.62 0.41 8.44
C TYR A 110 5.88 1.03 9.02
N SER A 111 7.05 0.73 8.46
CA SER A 111 8.32 1.37 8.87
C SER A 111 8.26 2.88 8.64
N LEU A 112 7.69 3.33 7.51
CA LEU A 112 7.48 4.75 7.21
C LEU A 112 6.50 5.39 8.20
N ILE A 113 5.38 4.72 8.50
CA ILE A 113 4.40 5.22 9.49
C ILE A 113 5.02 5.29 10.90
N GLN A 114 5.79 4.28 11.29
CA GLN A 114 6.46 4.24 12.60
C GLN A 114 7.48 5.38 12.70
N GLY A 115 8.30 5.58 11.66
CA GLY A 115 9.20 6.73 11.59
C GLY A 115 8.47 8.06 11.69
N ARG A 116 7.26 8.19 11.12
CA ARG A 116 6.43 9.39 11.29
C ARG A 116 5.89 9.54 12.72
N ARG A 117 5.49 8.44 13.37
CA ARG A 117 5.02 8.45 14.77
C ARG A 117 6.11 8.94 15.72
N GLU A 118 7.31 8.38 15.59
CA GLU A 118 8.44 8.68 16.48
C GLU A 118 9.02 10.07 16.18
N ASN A 119 9.30 10.39 14.91
CA ASN A 119 10.01 11.62 14.59
C ASN A 119 9.10 12.86 14.55
N TYR A 120 7.88 12.72 14.01
CA TYR A 120 6.99 13.87 13.82
C TYR A 120 5.94 13.95 14.92
N VAL A 121 5.17 12.89 15.13
CA VAL A 121 4.02 12.94 16.06
C VAL A 121 4.48 13.09 17.50
N GLU A 122 5.50 12.35 17.92
CA GLU A 122 6.00 12.43 19.28
C GLU A 122 6.59 13.82 19.57
N GLY A 123 7.51 14.28 18.73
CA GLY A 123 8.20 15.57 18.91
C GLY A 123 7.29 16.79 18.73
N THR A 124 6.38 16.77 17.76
CA THR A 124 5.63 17.97 17.33
C THR A 124 4.22 18.04 17.91
N ILE A 125 3.62 16.90 18.28
CA ILE A 125 2.23 16.85 18.74
C ILE A 125 2.16 16.41 20.20
N LEU A 126 2.65 15.21 20.52
CA LEU A 126 2.49 14.63 21.86
C LEU A 126 3.30 15.37 22.92
N ARG A 127 4.60 15.58 22.70
CA ARG A 127 5.46 16.26 23.69
C ARG A 127 5.00 17.70 23.97
N PRO A 128 4.63 18.52 22.96
CA PRO A 128 4.07 19.85 23.21
C PRO A 128 2.72 19.82 23.93
N PHE A 129 1.86 18.84 23.60
CA PHE A 129 0.59 18.64 24.31
C PHE A 129 0.80 18.29 25.78
N ILE A 130 1.70 17.35 26.08
CA ILE A 130 2.05 16.98 27.46
C ILE A 130 2.63 18.17 28.21
N ARG A 131 3.53 18.95 27.58
CA ARG A 131 4.08 20.19 28.16
C ARG A 131 2.97 21.18 28.49
N LYS A 132 1.98 21.37 27.60
CA LYS A 132 0.81 22.23 27.87
C LYS A 132 -0.02 21.72 29.05
N CYS A 133 -0.28 20.42 29.14
CA CYS A 133 -0.98 19.85 30.29
C CYS A 133 -0.23 20.05 31.62
N GLN A 134 1.09 20.07 31.59
CA GLN A 134 1.93 20.36 32.76
C GLN A 134 1.90 21.84 33.13
N GLU A 135 1.91 22.75 32.16
CA GLU A 135 1.74 24.20 32.40
C GLU A 135 0.42 24.51 33.12
N PHE A 136 -0.65 23.78 32.80
CA PHE A 136 -1.96 23.91 33.45
C PHE A 136 -2.12 23.06 34.73
N ASN A 137 -1.06 22.42 35.22
CA ASN A 137 -1.07 21.52 36.38
C ASN A 137 -2.10 20.37 36.29
N ILE A 138 -2.47 19.96 35.08
CA ILE A 138 -3.33 18.78 34.84
C ILE A 138 -2.50 17.50 35.04
N LEU A 139 -1.22 17.56 34.64
CA LEU A 139 -0.24 16.48 34.80
C LEU A 139 0.90 16.94 35.72
N PRO A 140 1.49 16.02 36.50
CA PRO A 140 2.63 16.35 37.37
C PRO A 140 3.81 16.84 36.54
N PRO A 141 4.58 17.83 37.06
CA PRO A 141 5.76 18.33 36.37
C PRO A 141 6.83 17.24 36.31
N VAL A 142 7.46 17.11 35.16
CA VAL A 142 8.56 16.17 34.97
C VAL A 142 9.83 16.72 35.61
N LYS A 143 10.42 15.98 36.56
CA LYS A 143 11.64 16.42 37.25
C LYS A 143 12.91 16.34 36.38
N ASN A 144 12.90 15.57 35.29
CA ASN A 144 14.00 15.45 34.33
C ASN A 144 13.45 15.15 32.93
N GLU A 145 13.80 15.96 31.92
CA GLU A 145 13.33 15.79 30.53
C GLU A 145 13.78 14.44 29.90
N GLU A 146 14.90 13.87 30.35
CA GLU A 146 15.44 12.60 29.83
C GLU A 146 14.88 11.33 30.52
N LYS A 147 14.28 11.45 31.72
CA LYS A 147 13.78 10.30 32.52
C LYS A 147 12.30 10.40 32.91
N GLY A 148 11.58 11.29 32.26
CA GLY A 148 10.25 11.70 32.71
C GLY A 148 9.11 10.75 32.39
N TYR A 149 9.01 10.43 31.10
CA TYR A 149 7.97 9.60 30.54
C TYR A 149 8.47 9.06 29.20
N SER A 150 8.11 7.83 28.88
CA SER A 150 8.29 7.22 27.57
C SER A 150 6.96 7.16 26.83
N VAL A 151 6.99 7.39 25.52
CA VAL A 151 5.82 7.21 24.66
C VAL A 151 5.93 5.82 24.03
N ILE A 152 5.03 4.92 24.41
CA ILE A 152 4.99 3.57 23.86
C ILE A 152 3.86 3.50 22.84
N TRP A 153 4.22 3.32 21.58
CA TRP A 153 3.27 3.08 20.51
C TRP A 153 2.89 1.60 20.47
N LYS A 154 1.58 1.31 20.39
CA LYS A 154 1.13 -0.05 20.10
C LYS A 154 1.71 -0.50 18.76
N PRO A 155 2.28 -1.72 18.67
CA PRO A 155 2.82 -2.24 17.42
C PRO A 155 1.72 -2.26 16.35
N MET A 156 2.04 -1.83 15.14
CA MET A 156 1.08 -1.79 14.03
C MET A 156 0.79 -3.16 13.43
N PHE A 157 1.59 -4.15 13.78
CA PHE A 157 1.42 -5.52 13.36
C PHE A 157 1.41 -6.41 14.58
N GLU A 158 0.30 -7.10 14.79
CA GLU A 158 0.28 -8.25 15.68
C GLU A 158 0.76 -9.45 14.86
N LYS A 159 1.82 -10.12 15.34
CA LYS A 159 2.31 -11.34 14.69
C LYS A 159 1.14 -12.31 14.55
N SER A 160 0.97 -12.86 13.34
CA SER A 160 -0.04 -13.90 13.13
C SER A 160 0.24 -15.11 14.03
N ASP A 161 -0.77 -15.91 14.34
CA ASP A 161 -0.56 -17.12 15.16
C ASP A 161 0.46 -18.07 14.54
N LYS A 162 0.54 -18.09 13.20
CA LYS A 162 1.57 -18.83 12.46
C LYS A 162 2.97 -18.31 12.75
N GLU A 163 3.19 -16.99 12.69
CA GLU A 163 4.49 -16.40 13.00
C GLU A 163 4.86 -16.56 14.49
N LYS A 164 3.87 -16.48 15.39
CA LYS A 164 4.08 -16.78 16.82
C LYS A 164 4.53 -18.23 17.01
N ALA A 165 3.91 -19.18 16.30
CA ALA A 165 4.29 -20.59 16.32
C ALA A 165 5.68 -20.84 15.72
N GLU A 166 6.02 -20.22 14.58
CA GLU A 166 7.36 -20.32 13.96
C GLU A 166 8.45 -19.76 14.89
N VAL A 167 8.20 -18.61 15.53
CA VAL A 167 9.11 -18.05 16.54
C VAL A 167 9.26 -19.02 17.72
N GLY A 168 8.17 -19.66 18.16
CA GLY A 168 8.20 -20.69 19.19
C GLY A 168 9.04 -21.90 18.79
N GLU A 169 8.89 -22.40 17.56
CA GLU A 169 9.67 -23.51 17.03
C GLU A 169 11.16 -23.17 16.97
N ILE A 170 11.52 -21.96 16.50
CA ILE A 170 12.92 -21.50 16.45
C ILE A 170 13.50 -21.41 17.86
N ARG A 171 12.76 -20.84 18.82
CA ARG A 171 13.18 -20.73 20.23
C ARG A 171 13.38 -22.10 20.86
N ALA A 172 12.46 -23.05 20.63
CA ALA A 172 12.58 -24.41 21.15
C ALA A 172 13.78 -25.16 20.55
N LYS A 173 14.04 -24.99 19.24
CA LYS A 173 15.23 -25.55 18.59
C LYS A 173 16.51 -24.95 19.17
N ALA A 174 16.56 -23.64 19.38
CA ALA A 174 17.71 -22.97 19.98
C ALA A 174 17.96 -23.47 21.40
N LEU A 175 16.91 -23.63 22.21
CA LEU A 175 17.02 -24.17 23.57
C LEU A 175 17.54 -25.61 23.56
N ASN A 176 17.03 -26.47 22.67
CA ASN A 176 17.49 -27.85 22.55
C ASN A 176 18.98 -27.91 22.14
N GLN A 177 19.40 -27.09 21.18
CA GLN A 177 20.81 -27.00 20.77
C GLN A 177 21.73 -26.51 21.89
N TYR A 178 21.26 -25.55 22.69
CA TYR A 178 21.97 -25.05 23.86
C TYR A 178 22.10 -26.13 24.94
N ALA A 179 21.00 -26.80 25.30
CA ALA A 179 20.98 -27.87 26.31
C ALA A 179 21.76 -29.13 25.88
N ALA A 180 21.83 -29.42 24.58
CA ALA A 180 22.55 -30.57 24.05
C ALA A 180 24.09 -30.43 24.10
N GLN A 181 24.61 -29.22 24.32
CA GLN A 181 26.06 -28.98 24.40
C GLN A 181 26.51 -28.78 25.86
N PRO A 182 27.25 -29.73 26.45
CA PRO A 182 27.67 -29.66 27.85
C PRO A 182 28.52 -28.44 28.22
N MET A 183 29.17 -27.82 27.23
CA MET A 183 30.02 -26.64 27.43
C MET A 183 29.25 -25.32 27.25
N ALA A 184 28.00 -25.35 26.77
CA ALA A 184 27.25 -24.15 26.42
C ALA A 184 27.02 -23.24 27.63
N GLU A 185 26.70 -23.82 28.79
CA GLU A 185 26.47 -23.08 30.04
C GLU A 185 27.72 -22.33 30.53
N SER A 186 28.91 -22.86 30.26
CA SER A 186 30.17 -22.22 30.63
C SER A 186 30.54 -21.04 29.72
N ILE A 187 29.99 -21.00 28.50
CA ILE A 187 30.26 -19.97 27.49
C ILE A 187 29.19 -18.87 27.57
N VAL A 188 27.92 -19.26 27.68
CA VAL A 188 26.78 -18.35 27.80
C VAL A 188 25.98 -18.80 29.02
N PRO A 189 25.94 -18.02 30.11
CA PRO A 189 25.09 -18.34 31.26
C PRO A 189 23.61 -18.39 30.88
N PRO A 190 22.78 -19.20 31.57
CA PRO A 190 21.35 -19.33 31.27
C PRO A 190 20.60 -17.99 31.23
N GLU A 191 20.87 -17.07 32.16
CA GLU A 191 20.26 -15.74 32.17
C GLU A 191 20.59 -14.92 30.90
N ALA A 192 21.85 -14.98 30.46
CA ALA A 192 22.29 -14.32 29.24
C ALA A 192 21.66 -14.97 28.01
N PHE A 193 21.44 -16.28 28.03
CA PHE A 193 20.75 -17.00 26.96
C PHE A 193 19.27 -16.59 26.86
N TYR A 194 18.55 -16.55 27.97
CA TYR A 194 17.15 -16.13 28.00
C TYR A 194 16.96 -14.69 27.50
N LYS A 195 17.85 -13.79 27.93
CA LYS A 195 17.76 -12.36 27.58
C LYS A 195 18.22 -12.06 26.15
N TYR A 196 19.40 -12.53 25.75
CA TYR A 196 20.02 -12.12 24.48
C TYR A 196 19.71 -13.04 23.30
N PHE A 197 19.41 -14.33 23.54
CA PHE A 197 19.14 -15.30 22.48
C PHE A 197 17.65 -15.58 22.31
N LEU A 198 16.91 -15.80 23.40
CA LEU A 198 15.45 -16.00 23.33
C LEU A 198 14.66 -14.68 23.29
N GLY A 199 15.27 -13.59 23.77
CA GLY A 199 14.70 -12.25 23.73
C GLY A 199 13.54 -12.06 24.70
N PHE A 200 13.62 -12.70 25.86
CA PHE A 200 12.65 -12.49 26.95
C PHE A 200 12.91 -11.16 27.65
N ASP A 201 11.84 -10.52 28.13
CA ASP A 201 11.95 -9.36 28.99
C ASP A 201 12.43 -9.75 30.40
N GLN A 202 12.85 -8.78 31.19
CA GLN A 202 13.41 -9.06 32.52
C GLN A 202 12.37 -9.74 33.42
N ASP A 203 11.11 -9.31 33.35
CA ASP A 203 10.02 -9.87 34.15
C ASP A 203 9.76 -11.35 33.79
N GLN A 204 9.86 -11.72 32.50
CA GLN A 204 9.76 -13.10 32.02
C GLN A 204 10.94 -13.96 32.49
N VAL A 205 12.15 -13.42 32.46
CA VAL A 205 13.34 -14.13 32.96
C VAL A 205 13.21 -14.39 34.45
N ASP A 206 12.81 -13.39 35.23
CA ASP A 206 12.65 -13.49 36.67
C ASP A 206 11.58 -14.53 37.03
N MET A 207 10.45 -14.55 36.31
CA MET A 207 9.41 -15.57 36.48
C MET A 207 9.90 -16.99 36.16
N ILE A 208 10.71 -17.17 35.12
CA ILE A 208 11.29 -18.48 34.77
C ILE A 208 12.23 -18.97 35.88
N THR A 209 13.08 -18.09 36.39
CA THR A 209 14.01 -18.42 37.47
C THR A 209 13.27 -18.77 38.76
N GLU A 210 12.23 -18.01 39.11
CA GLU A 210 11.38 -18.30 40.26
C GLU A 210 10.71 -19.67 40.15
N LEU A 211 10.17 -20.01 38.97
CA LEU A 211 9.58 -21.33 38.70
C LEU A 211 10.62 -22.47 38.79
N GLN A 212 11.85 -22.24 38.32
CA GLN A 212 12.95 -23.20 38.46
C GLN A 212 13.32 -23.41 39.92
N GLU A 213 13.45 -22.34 40.70
CA GLU A 213 13.74 -22.44 42.13
C GLU A 213 12.63 -23.16 42.90
N THR A 214 11.36 -22.94 42.57
CA THR A 214 10.26 -23.67 43.20
C THR A 214 10.28 -25.15 42.84
N ALA A 215 10.58 -25.50 41.60
CA ALA A 215 10.66 -26.91 41.17
C ALA A 215 11.81 -27.65 41.87
N ILE A 216 12.97 -27.00 42.02
CA ILE A 216 14.12 -27.58 42.75
C ILE A 216 13.76 -27.80 44.22
N LYS A 217 13.07 -26.85 44.86
CA LYS A 217 12.62 -26.98 46.26
C LYS A 217 11.60 -28.09 46.45
N GLU A 218 10.66 -28.26 45.51
CA GLU A 218 9.68 -29.35 45.54
C GLU A 218 10.36 -30.72 45.34
N ASP A 219 11.35 -30.82 44.46
CA ASP A 219 12.13 -32.05 44.27
C ASP A 219 12.99 -32.39 45.52
N GLU A 220 13.52 -31.38 46.23
CA GLU A 220 14.26 -31.57 47.49
C GLU A 220 13.36 -31.98 48.67
N GLU A 221 12.08 -31.62 48.68
CA GLU A 221 11.12 -32.03 49.72
C GLU A 221 10.57 -33.46 49.53
N VAL A 222 10.73 -34.05 48.34
CA VAL A 222 10.21 -35.38 47.98
C VAL A 222 11.27 -36.50 48.12
N VAL A 223 12.53 -36.16 48.44
CA VAL A 223 13.65 -37.10 48.62
C VAL A 223 13.91 -37.45 50.10
#